data_AF-A0A3D6B1X7-F1
#
_entry.id   AF-A0A3D6B1X7-F1
#
_cell.length_a   1.000
_cell.length_b   1.000
_cell.length_c   1.000
_cell.angle_alpha   90.00
_cell.angle_beta   90.00
_cell.angle_gamma   90.00
#
_symmetry.space_group_name_H-M   'P 1'
#
loop_
_entity.id
_entity.type
_entity.pdbx_description
1 polymer ?
#
loop_
_entity_poly.entity_id
_entity_poly.type
_entity_poly.pdbx_seq_one_letter_code
_entity_poly.pdbx_strand_id
1 'polypeptide(L)'
;MKSNYSKIIKGIMIVLLLVSILITIFAWVKGFNDTSVNILFYWTYAMVAVAIISIVFIAGWVGVKNDKKFLVKVLSVVGGTAIVCAAVYFLSPGAPAIGIAQQPSQSTLKLTDTILNLTYLISAVAILSIIIGTIVEGIRNKREAK
;
A
#
# COMPACT_ATOMS: atom_id res chain seq x y z
N MET A 1 21.05 -4.53 20.64
CA MET A 1 21.23 -5.90 20.08
C MET A 1 20.14 -6.14 19.03
N LYS A 2 20.45 -6.14 17.72
CA LYS A 2 19.45 -6.46 16.66
C LYS A 2 19.11 -7.95 16.79
N SER A 3 17.90 -8.28 17.25
CA SER A 3 17.48 -9.69 17.34
C SER A 3 17.44 -10.31 15.93
N ASN A 4 17.68 -11.61 15.83
CA ASN A 4 17.71 -12.34 14.55
C ASN A 4 16.41 -12.13 13.73
N TYR A 5 15.28 -11.90 14.40
CA TYR A 5 13.99 -11.56 13.79
C TYR A 5 14.02 -10.28 12.94
N SER A 6 14.74 -9.24 13.39
CA SER A 6 14.85 -7.98 12.63
C SER A 6 15.57 -8.18 11.31
N LYS A 7 16.57 -9.06 11.26
CA LYS A 7 17.28 -9.39 10.01
C LYS A 7 16.38 -10.16 9.05
N ILE A 8 15.62 -11.13 9.56
CA ILE A 8 14.69 -11.94 8.76
C ILE A 8 13.59 -11.05 8.16
N ILE A 9 12.95 -10.19 8.97
CA ILE A 9 11.90 -9.28 8.49
C ILE A 9 12.45 -8.34 7.41
N LYS A 10 13.64 -7.78 7.62
CA LYS A 10 14.29 -6.93 6.60
C LYS A 10 14.62 -7.69 5.33
N GLY A 11 15.07 -8.94 5.44
CA GLY A 11 15.30 -9.81 4.30
C GLY A 11 14.03 -10.04 3.48
N ILE A 12 12.94 -10.40 4.14
CA ILE A 12 11.62 -10.58 3.50
C ILE A 12 11.18 -9.30 2.80
N MET A 13 11.29 -8.14 3.47
CA MET A 13 10.95 -6.85 2.87
C MET A 13 11.74 -6.56 1.60
N ILE A 14 13.05 -6.79 1.62
CA ILE A 14 13.92 -6.58 0.45
C ILE A 14 13.52 -7.52 -0.70
N VAL A 15 13.24 -8.79 -0.40
CA VAL A 15 12.79 -9.75 -1.41
C VAL A 15 11.47 -9.31 -2.04
N LEU A 16 10.46 -8.94 -1.23
CA LEU A 16 9.17 -8.46 -1.73
C LEU A 16 9.32 -7.19 -2.59
N LEU A 17 10.20 -6.28 -2.20
CA LEU A 17 10.51 -5.08 -2.97
C LEU A 17 11.16 -5.43 -4.31
N LEU A 18 12.15 -6.30 -4.32
CA LEU A 18 12.84 -6.72 -5.55
C LEU A 18 11.88 -7.42 -6.51
N VAL A 19 11.03 -8.33 -6.03
CA VAL A 19 10.02 -8.99 -6.85
C VAL A 19 9.07 -7.96 -7.47
N SER A 20 8.63 -6.97 -6.68
CA SER A 20 7.76 -5.89 -7.17
C SER A 20 8.42 -5.08 -8.29
N ILE A 21 9.71 -4.74 -8.14
CA ILE A 21 10.48 -4.03 -9.16
C ILE A 21 10.61 -4.88 -10.43
N LEU A 22 10.98 -6.15 -10.29
CA LEU A 22 11.17 -7.05 -11.44
C LEU A 22 9.89 -7.24 -12.25
N ILE A 23 8.74 -7.43 -11.58
CA ILE A 23 7.44 -7.55 -12.25
C ILE A 23 7.06 -6.26 -12.97
N THR A 24 7.34 -5.10 -12.37
CA THR A 24 7.09 -3.79 -12.99
C THR A 24 7.94 -3.60 -14.25
N ILE A 25 9.24 -3.91 -14.16
CA ILE A 25 10.16 -3.85 -15.33
C ILE A 25 9.69 -4.81 -16.42
N PHE A 26 9.30 -6.03 -16.06
CA PHE A 26 8.78 -7.00 -17.02
C PHE A 26 7.55 -6.47 -17.77
N ALA A 27 6.58 -5.88 -17.07
CA ALA A 27 5.39 -5.33 -17.70
C ALA A 27 5.69 -4.12 -18.59
N TRP A 28 6.61 -3.26 -18.16
CA TRP A 28 7.08 -2.15 -18.98
C TRP A 28 7.73 -2.64 -20.29
N VAL A 29 8.60 -3.64 -20.23
CA VAL A 29 9.23 -4.26 -21.42
C VAL A 29 8.19 -4.91 -22.34
N LYS A 30 7.09 -5.44 -21.78
CA LYS A 30 5.99 -6.03 -22.55
C LYS A 30 4.92 -5.03 -22.99
N GLY A 31 5.14 -3.73 -22.75
CA GLY A 31 4.22 -2.66 -23.15
C GLY A 31 2.86 -2.73 -22.46
N PHE A 32 2.79 -3.28 -21.24
CA PHE A 32 1.56 -3.45 -20.47
C PHE A 32 0.45 -4.19 -21.22
N ASN A 33 0.80 -5.24 -21.97
CA ASN A 33 -0.19 -6.13 -22.57
C ASN A 33 -1.00 -6.90 -21.51
N ASP A 34 -2.12 -7.52 -21.92
CA ASP A 34 -3.05 -8.21 -21.02
C ASP A 34 -2.37 -9.22 -20.09
N THR A 35 -1.41 -10.00 -20.62
CA THR A 35 -0.68 -11.00 -19.82
C THR A 35 0.13 -10.34 -18.72
N SER A 36 0.89 -9.29 -19.05
CA SER A 36 1.72 -8.59 -18.08
C SER A 36 0.90 -7.83 -17.04
N VAL A 37 -0.22 -7.23 -17.44
CA VAL A 37 -1.16 -6.55 -16.54
C VAL A 37 -1.82 -7.56 -15.58
N ASN A 38 -2.23 -8.73 -16.07
CA ASN A 38 -2.76 -9.79 -15.22
C ASN A 38 -1.75 -10.26 -14.16
N ILE A 39 -0.46 -10.37 -14.53
CA ILE A 39 0.61 -10.70 -13.58
C ILE A 39 0.73 -9.61 -12.50
N LEU A 40 0.65 -8.32 -12.87
CA LEU A 40 0.64 -7.21 -11.91
C LEU A 40 -0.53 -7.33 -10.93
N PHE A 41 -1.73 -7.65 -11.44
CA PHE A 41 -2.90 -7.84 -10.59
C PHE A 41 -2.74 -9.04 -9.65
N TYR A 42 -2.28 -10.19 -10.13
CA TYR A 42 -2.02 -11.35 -9.27
C TYR A 42 -0.98 -11.05 -8.18
N TRP A 43 0.09 -10.34 -8.52
CA TRP A 43 1.08 -9.92 -7.53
C TRP A 43 0.50 -8.94 -6.50
N THR A 44 -0.33 -8.00 -6.95
CA THR A 44 -1.05 -7.08 -6.06
C THR A 44 -1.96 -7.84 -5.09
N TYR A 45 -2.71 -8.85 -5.57
CA TYR A 45 -3.53 -9.68 -4.72
C TYR A 45 -2.71 -10.48 -3.69
N ALA A 46 -1.55 -11.01 -4.10
CA ALA A 46 -0.64 -11.68 -3.18
C ALA A 46 -0.13 -10.73 -2.08
N MET A 47 0.27 -9.50 -2.45
CA MET A 47 0.72 -8.48 -1.50
C MET A 47 -0.37 -8.08 -0.50
N VAL A 48 -1.62 -7.92 -0.96
CA VAL A 48 -2.76 -7.64 -0.11
C VAL A 48 -3.02 -8.81 0.85
N ALA A 49 -2.95 -10.05 0.38
CA ALA A 49 -3.10 -11.23 1.23
C ALA A 49 -2.03 -11.30 2.33
N VAL A 50 -0.75 -11.05 1.99
CA VAL A 50 0.35 -10.98 2.97
C VAL A 50 0.10 -9.88 4.00
N ALA A 51 -0.39 -8.71 3.59
CA ALA A 51 -0.71 -7.62 4.50
C ALA A 51 -1.85 -7.99 5.47
N ILE A 52 -2.93 -8.57 4.96
CA ILE A 52 -4.07 -9.02 5.78
C ILE A 52 -3.63 -10.09 6.78
N ILE A 53 -2.90 -11.10 6.33
CA ILE A 53 -2.34 -12.15 7.20
C ILE A 53 -1.46 -11.52 8.28
N SER A 54 -0.58 -10.59 7.90
CA SER A 54 0.30 -9.91 8.86
C SER A 54 -0.51 -9.14 9.92
N ILE A 55 -1.55 -8.40 9.53
CA ILE A 55 -2.40 -7.67 10.47
C ILE A 55 -3.18 -8.64 11.37
N VAL A 56 -3.81 -9.67 10.81
CA VAL A 56 -4.62 -10.61 11.59
C VAL A 56 -3.75 -11.37 12.60
N PHE A 57 -2.61 -11.90 12.17
CA PHE A 57 -1.75 -12.70 13.04
C PHE A 57 -0.92 -11.85 14.01
N ILE A 58 -0.23 -10.81 13.54
CA ILE A 58 0.65 -10.01 14.39
C ILE A 58 -0.20 -9.12 15.31
N ALA A 59 -1.15 -8.41 14.71
CA ALA A 59 -1.92 -7.41 15.43
C ALA A 59 -3.01 -8.08 16.30
N GLY A 60 -3.64 -9.16 15.83
CA GLY A 60 -4.58 -9.95 16.64
C GLY A 60 -3.93 -10.66 17.83
N TRP A 61 -2.81 -11.38 17.62
CA TRP A 61 -2.20 -12.18 18.70
C TRP A 61 -1.45 -11.31 19.73
N VAL A 62 -0.69 -10.33 19.27
CA VAL A 62 0.14 -9.47 20.13
C VAL A 62 -0.66 -8.29 20.66
N GLY A 63 -1.48 -7.67 19.82
CA GLY A 63 -2.21 -6.46 20.17
C GLY A 63 -3.29 -6.70 21.22
N VAL A 64 -4.10 -7.75 21.08
CA VAL A 64 -5.20 -8.03 22.02
C VAL A 64 -4.69 -8.41 23.41
N LYS A 65 -3.57 -9.14 23.49
CA LYS A 65 -2.97 -9.54 24.77
C LYS A 65 -2.30 -8.37 25.50
N ASN A 66 -1.76 -7.42 24.76
CA ASN A 66 -0.94 -6.35 25.33
C ASN A 66 -1.67 -5.01 25.51
N ASP A 67 -2.76 -4.75 24.79
CA ASP A 67 -3.50 -3.47 24.87
C ASP A 67 -5.02 -3.68 24.70
N LYS A 68 -5.78 -3.35 25.76
CA LYS A 68 -7.25 -3.45 25.76
C LYS A 68 -7.92 -2.51 24.75
N LYS A 69 -7.25 -1.44 24.33
CA LYS A 69 -7.72 -0.48 23.31
C LYS A 69 -7.20 -0.80 21.91
N PHE A 70 -6.46 -1.90 21.74
CA PHE A 70 -5.88 -2.29 20.46
C PHE A 70 -6.94 -2.38 19.35
N LEU A 71 -8.06 -3.06 19.61
CA LEU A 71 -9.16 -3.17 18.64
C LEU A 71 -9.74 -1.82 18.25
N VAL A 72 -9.91 -0.90 19.22
CA VAL A 72 -10.40 0.46 18.93
C VAL A 72 -9.41 1.21 18.05
N LYS A 73 -8.10 1.08 18.28
CA LYS A 73 -7.07 1.68 17.43
C LYS A 73 -7.12 1.13 16.00
N VAL A 74 -7.19 -0.19 15.84
CA VAL A 74 -7.31 -0.82 14.51
C VAL A 74 -8.57 -0.34 13.80
N LEU A 75 -9.72 -0.41 14.47
CA LEU A 75 -10.99 0.04 13.91
C LEU A 75 -10.97 1.53 13.57
N SER A 76 -10.30 2.37 14.36
CA SER A 76 -10.17 3.79 14.06
C SER A 76 -9.34 4.04 12.80
N VAL A 77 -8.28 3.27 12.57
CA VAL A 77 -7.48 3.34 11.33
C VAL A 77 -8.30 2.86 10.13
N VAL A 78 -8.96 1.71 10.25
CA VAL A 78 -9.82 1.17 9.16
C VAL A 78 -10.96 2.15 8.83
N GLY A 79 -11.62 2.70 9.85
CA GLY A 79 -12.67 3.71 9.68
C GLY A 79 -12.14 4.99 9.03
N GLY A 80 -10.98 5.48 9.47
CA GLY A 80 -10.31 6.63 8.85
C GLY A 80 -9.98 6.38 7.37
N THR A 81 -9.45 5.21 7.04
CA THR A 81 -9.20 4.81 5.65
C THR A 81 -10.49 4.75 4.84
N ALA A 82 -11.57 4.19 5.39
CA ALA A 82 -12.86 4.13 4.70
C ALA A 82 -13.41 5.54 4.38
N ILE A 83 -13.27 6.50 5.30
CA ILE A 83 -13.66 7.90 5.09
C ILE A 83 -12.84 8.52 3.96
N VAL A 84 -11.53 8.31 3.94
CA VAL A 84 -10.66 8.81 2.86
C VAL A 84 -11.06 8.20 1.51
N CYS A 85 -11.30 6.89 1.45
CA CYS A 85 -11.76 6.22 0.23
C CYS A 85 -13.10 6.79 -0.26
N ALA A 86 -14.06 7.00 0.64
CA ALA A 86 -15.34 7.60 0.31
C ALA A 86 -15.17 9.04 -0.22
N ALA A 87 -14.34 9.86 0.42
CA ALA A 87 -14.07 11.21 -0.02
C ALA A 87 -13.48 11.25 -1.44
N VAL A 88 -12.46 10.41 -1.71
CA VAL A 88 -11.86 10.31 -3.05
C VAL A 88 -12.88 9.80 -4.07
N TYR A 89 -13.75 8.85 -3.70
CA TYR A 89 -14.81 8.38 -4.58
C TYR A 89 -15.78 9.50 -4.96
N PHE A 90 -16.24 10.30 -4.00
CA PHE A 90 -17.13 11.43 -4.29
C PHE A 90 -16.49 12.48 -5.19
N LEU A 91 -15.19 12.74 -5.01
CA LEU A 91 -14.41 13.68 -5.82
C LEU A 91 -14.04 13.14 -7.20
N SER A 92 -14.20 11.84 -7.45
CA SER A 92 -13.78 11.23 -8.71
C SER A 92 -14.78 11.52 -9.85
N PRO A 93 -14.30 11.98 -11.02
CA PRO A 93 -15.17 12.49 -12.08
C PRO A 93 -15.89 11.40 -12.88
N GLY A 94 -15.32 10.20 -13.00
CA GLY A 94 -15.85 9.15 -13.86
C GLY A 94 -15.68 9.49 -15.34
N ALA A 95 -14.49 9.98 -15.71
CA ALA A 95 -14.19 10.43 -17.06
C ALA A 95 -14.28 9.26 -18.06
N PRO A 96 -14.72 9.51 -19.32
CA PRO A 96 -14.76 8.47 -20.35
C PRO A 96 -13.35 7.92 -20.62
N ALA A 97 -13.26 6.61 -20.77
CA ALA A 97 -12.01 5.93 -21.04
C ALA A 97 -11.54 6.26 -22.46
N ILE A 98 -10.29 6.68 -22.60
CA ILE A 98 -9.69 7.01 -23.90
C ILE A 98 -9.29 5.72 -24.61
N GLY A 99 -9.57 5.63 -25.90
CA GLY A 99 -9.09 4.54 -26.75
C GLY A 99 -9.95 3.28 -26.77
N ILE A 100 -11.17 3.32 -26.22
CA ILE A 100 -12.14 2.20 -26.32
C ILE A 100 -13.48 2.67 -26.90
N ALA A 101 -14.01 1.90 -27.86
CA ALA A 101 -15.26 2.21 -28.54
C ALA A 101 -16.49 1.93 -27.65
N GLN A 102 -16.45 0.84 -26.88
CA GLN A 102 -17.49 0.50 -25.92
C GLN A 102 -17.09 0.96 -24.53
N GLN A 103 -17.78 1.97 -24.03
CA GLN A 103 -17.51 2.53 -22.71
C GLN A 103 -18.11 1.62 -21.62
N PRO A 104 -17.38 1.38 -20.51
CA PRO A 104 -17.93 0.78 -19.30
C PRO A 104 -19.05 1.64 -18.70
N SER A 105 -19.78 1.09 -17.74
CA SER A 105 -20.76 1.86 -16.98
C SER A 105 -20.10 3.05 -16.27
N GLN A 106 -20.86 4.13 -16.04
CA GLN A 106 -20.37 5.29 -15.27
C GLN A 106 -19.85 4.90 -13.88
N SER A 107 -20.48 3.90 -13.24
CA SER A 107 -20.03 3.38 -11.95
C SER A 107 -18.62 2.77 -12.04
N THR A 108 -18.30 2.06 -13.12
CA THR A 108 -16.99 1.44 -13.35
C THR A 108 -15.93 2.49 -13.63
N LEU A 109 -16.26 3.50 -14.46
CA LEU A 109 -15.35 4.62 -14.74
C LEU A 109 -15.03 5.40 -13.47
N LYS A 110 -16.04 5.72 -12.67
CA LYS A 110 -15.85 6.44 -11.40
C LYS A 110 -15.01 5.66 -10.40
N LEU A 111 -15.23 4.35 -10.29
CA LEU A 111 -14.43 3.48 -9.43
C LEU A 111 -12.97 3.40 -9.91
N THR A 112 -12.74 3.36 -11.22
CA THR A 112 -11.39 3.36 -11.81
C THR A 112 -10.64 4.66 -11.49
N ASP A 113 -11.28 5.82 -11.69
CA ASP A 113 -10.71 7.12 -11.31
C ASP A 113 -10.43 7.21 -9.81
N THR A 114 -11.30 6.65 -8.98
CA THR A 114 -11.12 6.60 -7.52
C THR A 114 -9.86 5.82 -7.14
N ILE A 115 -9.68 4.63 -7.72
CA ILE A 115 -8.49 3.79 -7.47
C ILE A 115 -7.23 4.51 -7.94
N LEU A 116 -7.27 5.19 -9.09
CA LEU A 116 -6.15 5.94 -9.61
C LEU A 116 -5.76 7.10 -8.68
N ASN A 117 -6.74 7.90 -8.25
CA ASN A 117 -6.54 9.02 -7.32
C ASN A 117 -6.03 8.54 -5.96
N LEU A 118 -6.56 7.44 -5.42
CA LEU A 118 -6.06 6.82 -4.19
C LEU A 118 -4.61 6.35 -4.35
N THR A 119 -4.26 5.76 -5.48
CA THR A 119 -2.89 5.30 -5.76
C THR A 119 -1.92 6.48 -5.78
N TYR A 120 -2.28 7.60 -6.42
CA TYR A 120 -1.46 8.82 -6.40
C TYR A 120 -1.33 9.43 -5.00
N LEU A 121 -2.43 9.48 -4.24
CA LEU A 121 -2.41 10.00 -2.87
C LEU A 121 -1.52 9.14 -1.96
N ILE A 122 -1.70 7.83 -1.96
CA ILE A 122 -0.96 6.90 -1.09
C ILE A 122 0.52 6.87 -1.47
N SER A 123 0.85 6.91 -2.77
CA SER A 123 2.24 6.96 -3.22
C SER A 123 2.94 8.26 -2.79
N ALA A 124 2.28 9.42 -2.91
CA ALA A 124 2.80 10.69 -2.40
C ALA A 124 3.02 10.66 -0.87
N VAL A 125 2.04 10.16 -0.11
CA VAL A 125 2.14 10.02 1.36
C VAL A 125 3.28 9.06 1.75
N ALA A 126 3.46 7.97 1.01
CA ALA A 126 4.53 7.01 1.25
C ALA A 126 5.92 7.64 1.06
N ILE A 127 6.12 8.39 -0.04
CA ILE A 127 7.37 9.10 -0.30
C ILE A 127 7.66 10.12 0.81
N LEU A 128 6.67 10.93 1.19
CA LEU A 128 6.81 11.91 2.27
C LEU A 128 7.16 11.23 3.60
N SER A 129 6.51 10.12 3.91
CA SER A 129 6.76 9.36 5.14
C SER A 129 8.19 8.82 5.21
N ILE A 130 8.75 8.34 4.09
CA ILE A 130 10.14 7.87 4.01
C ILE A 130 11.12 9.02 4.26
N ILE A 131 10.90 10.17 3.61
CA ILE A 131 11.76 11.35 3.76
C ILE A 131 11.75 11.85 5.21
N ILE A 132 10.56 12.07 5.77
CA ILE A 132 10.40 12.55 7.15
C ILE A 132 10.99 11.56 8.14
N GLY A 133 10.74 10.26 7.97
CA GLY A 133 11.30 9.22 8.82
C GLY A 133 12.83 9.26 8.87
N THR A 134 13.47 9.44 7.70
CA THR A 134 14.93 9.54 7.58
C THR A 134 15.47 10.79 8.29
N ILE A 135 14.80 11.94 8.15
CA ILE A 135 15.18 13.19 8.83
C ILE A 135 15.09 13.04 10.35
N VAL A 136 13.98 12.50 10.85
CA VAL A 136 13.74 12.31 12.29
C VAL A 136 14.76 11.35 12.90
N GLU A 137 15.10 10.26 12.21
CA GLU A 137 16.14 9.32 12.66
C GLU A 137 17.52 10.00 12.71
N GLY A 138 17.86 10.80 11.70
CA GLY A 138 19.10 11.59 11.67
C GLY A 138 19.20 12.58 12.84
N ILE A 139 18.11 13.27 13.19
CA ILE A 139 18.06 14.19 14.33
C ILE A 139 18.24 13.43 15.65
N ARG A 140 17.54 12.30 15.82
CA ARG A 140 17.62 11.49 17.05
C ARG A 140 19.02 10.94 17.29
N ASN A 141 19.67 10.40 16.26
CA ASN A 141 21.05 9.90 16.39
C ASN A 141 22.03 11.01 16.76
N LYS A 142 21.86 12.24 16.24
CA LYS A 142 22.70 13.38 16.64
C LYS A 142 22.51 13.81 18.09
N ARG A 143 21.29 13.64 18.64
CA ARG A 143 20.97 13.98 20.03
C ARG A 143 21.54 12.96 21.02
N GLU A 144 21.58 11.68 20.65
CA GLU A 144 22.15 10.60 21.48
C GLU A 144 23.69 10.52 21.41
N ALA A 145 24.30 11.17 20.42
CA ALA A 145 25.75 11.28 20.28
C ALA A 145 26.36 12.50 21.02
N LYS A 146 25.52 13.33 21.64
CA LYS A 146 25.92 14.44 22.54
C LYS A 146 25.62 14.06 23.98
#